data_AF-A0A3S0F551-F1
#
_entry.id   AF-A0A3S0F551-F1
#
_cell.length_a   1.000
_cell.length_b   1.000
_cell.length_c   1.000
_cell.angle_alpha   90.00
_cell.angle_beta   90.00
_cell.angle_gamma   90.00
#
_symmetry.space_group_name_H-M   'P 1'
#
loop_
_entity.id
_entity.type
_entity.pdbx_description
1 polymer ?
#
loop_
_entity_poly.entity_id
_entity_poly.type
_entity_poly.pdbx_seq_one_letter_code
_entity_poly.pdbx_strand_id
1 'polypeptide(L)'
;MKDPKAQEREDQRLEGKASKDSDKVPTYQELLDDALEQTFPASDPISPSAAMHAEEQAESARQGETDWKLKPGGTAPAGSDAASGSGTNAGR
;
A
#
# COMPACT_ATOMS: atom_id res chain seq x y z
N MET A 1 -33.88 -13.56 21.03
CA MET A 1 -32.90 -13.25 22.10
C MET A 1 -31.60 -13.91 21.69
N LYS A 2 -30.47 -13.20 21.71
CA LYS A 2 -29.16 -13.80 21.42
C LYS A 2 -28.75 -14.68 22.61
N ASP A 3 -28.14 -15.82 22.33
CA ASP A 3 -27.68 -16.72 23.38
C ASP A 3 -26.54 -16.05 24.18
N PRO A 4 -26.59 -16.05 25.52
CA PRO A 4 -25.59 -15.36 26.34
C PRO A 4 -24.18 -15.91 26.12
N LYS A 5 -24.05 -17.24 25.93
CA LYS A 5 -22.77 -17.88 25.58
C LYS A 5 -22.25 -17.51 24.19
N ALA A 6 -23.13 -17.13 23.27
CA ALA A 6 -22.70 -16.65 21.96
C ALA A 6 -22.15 -15.21 22.07
N GLN A 7 -22.75 -14.37 22.91
CA GLN A 7 -22.24 -13.03 23.18
C GLN A 7 -20.87 -13.08 23.86
N GLU A 8 -20.71 -13.89 24.90
CA GLU A 8 -19.44 -13.99 25.64
C GLU A 8 -18.27 -14.45 24.74
N ARG A 9 -18.52 -15.37 23.81
CA ARG A 9 -17.50 -15.80 22.82
C ARG A 9 -17.14 -14.68 21.84
N GLU A 10 -18.12 -13.89 21.43
CA GLU A 10 -17.91 -12.76 20.53
C GLU A 10 -17.10 -11.65 21.21
N ASP A 11 -17.40 -11.35 22.47
CA ASP A 11 -16.65 -10.37 23.26
C ASP A 11 -15.20 -10.82 23.45
N GLN A 12 -14.98 -12.11 23.77
CA GLN A 12 -13.63 -12.68 23.88
C GLN A 12 -12.84 -12.61 22.57
N ARG A 13 -13.52 -12.78 21.42
CA ARG A 13 -12.92 -12.63 20.10
C ARG A 13 -12.51 -11.19 19.82
N LEU A 14 -13.40 -10.23 20.09
CA LEU A 14 -13.14 -8.80 19.91
C LEU A 14 -12.03 -8.29 20.85
N GLU A 15 -11.97 -8.79 22.08
CA GLU A 15 -10.92 -8.48 23.06
C GLU A 15 -9.59 -9.22 22.82
N GLY A 16 -9.52 -10.10 21.81
CA GLY A 16 -8.31 -10.90 21.52
C GLY A 16 -8.00 -11.98 22.56
N LYS A 17 -8.92 -12.26 23.48
CA LYS A 17 -8.78 -13.27 24.55
C LYS A 17 -9.21 -14.67 24.14
N ALA A 18 -9.60 -14.87 22.88
CA ALA A 18 -9.98 -16.18 22.38
C ALA A 18 -8.82 -17.18 22.54
N SER A 19 -9.15 -18.41 22.95
CA SER A 19 -8.16 -19.45 23.25
C SER A 19 -7.43 -19.96 22.01
N LYS A 20 -7.97 -19.75 20.81
CA LYS A 20 -7.39 -20.16 19.53
C LYS A 20 -7.12 -18.93 18.69
N ASP A 21 -5.99 -18.91 18.01
CA ASP A 21 -5.61 -17.76 17.17
C ASP A 21 -6.57 -17.55 15.99
N SER A 22 -7.14 -18.63 15.44
CA SER A 22 -8.19 -18.57 14.39
C SER A 22 -9.47 -17.85 14.83
N ASP A 23 -9.71 -17.77 16.13
CA ASP A 23 -10.93 -17.23 16.71
C ASP A 23 -10.70 -15.79 17.21
N LYS A 24 -9.54 -15.19 16.96
CA LYS A 24 -9.22 -13.80 17.31
C LYS A 24 -9.52 -12.87 16.12
N VAL A 25 -9.76 -11.60 16.41
CA VAL A 25 -9.81 -10.57 15.37
C VAL A 25 -8.38 -10.26 14.92
N PRO A 26 -8.10 -10.26 13.60
CA PRO A 26 -6.81 -9.82 13.09
C PRO A 26 -6.49 -8.40 13.52
N THR A 27 -5.23 -8.17 13.86
CA THR A 27 -4.71 -6.85 14.16
C THR A 27 -4.69 -5.98 12.91
N TYR A 28 -4.63 -4.67 13.10
CA TYR A 28 -4.47 -3.73 11.99
C TYR A 28 -3.24 -4.06 11.12
N GLN A 29 -2.12 -4.44 11.75
CA GLN A 29 -0.89 -4.78 11.04
C GLN A 29 -1.06 -6.05 10.18
N GLU A 30 -1.66 -7.11 10.72
CA GLU A 30 -1.93 -8.34 9.96
C GLU A 30 -2.84 -8.06 8.74
N LEU A 31 -3.83 -7.17 8.89
CA LEU A 31 -4.69 -6.77 7.77
C LEU A 31 -3.93 -5.99 6.68
N LEU A 32 -2.97 -5.14 7.05
CA LEU A 32 -2.11 -4.47 6.08
C LEU A 32 -1.23 -5.47 5.35
N ASP A 33 -0.60 -6.37 6.08
CA ASP A 33 0.32 -7.37 5.52
C ASP A 33 -0.45 -8.29 4.56
N ASP A 34 -1.62 -8.80 4.95
CA ASP A 34 -2.51 -9.61 4.10
C ASP A 34 -2.95 -8.84 2.84
N ALA A 35 -3.30 -7.56 2.98
CA ALA A 35 -3.71 -6.74 1.85
C ALA A 35 -2.55 -6.55 0.85
N LEU A 36 -1.32 -6.36 1.35
CA LEU A 36 -0.12 -6.27 0.52
C LEU A 36 0.16 -7.59 -0.19
N GLU A 37 0.08 -8.73 0.50
CA GLU A 37 0.25 -10.05 -0.11
C GLU A 37 -0.75 -10.31 -1.25
N GLN A 38 -1.99 -9.84 -1.10
CA GLN A 38 -3.02 -9.97 -2.13
C GLN A 38 -2.91 -8.95 -3.28
N THR A 39 -2.19 -7.84 -3.09
CA THR A 39 -2.06 -6.78 -4.12
C THR A 39 -0.86 -6.96 -5.05
N PHE A 40 -0.05 -7.99 -4.87
CA PHE A 40 0.97 -8.36 -5.82
C PHE A 40 0.70 -9.76 -6.36
N PRO A 41 0.21 -9.90 -7.62
CA PRO A 41 0.34 -11.18 -8.29
C PRO A 41 1.83 -11.51 -8.21
N ALA A 42 2.18 -12.63 -7.55
CA ALA A 42 3.55 -13.03 -7.25
C ALA A 42 4.49 -12.52 -8.34
N SER A 43 5.13 -11.36 -8.07
CA SER A 43 5.84 -10.49 -9.01
C SER A 43 5.80 -11.06 -10.43
N ASP A 44 4.83 -10.64 -11.28
CA ASP A 44 4.53 -11.22 -12.61
C ASP A 44 5.65 -12.14 -13.08
N PRO A 45 5.43 -13.47 -13.21
CA PRO A 45 6.51 -14.44 -13.37
C PRO A 45 7.51 -13.89 -14.38
N ILE A 46 8.80 -13.81 -14.01
CA ILE A 46 9.83 -13.19 -14.86
C ILE A 46 9.60 -13.71 -16.27
N SER A 47 9.20 -12.80 -17.17
CA SER A 47 8.86 -13.19 -18.53
C SER A 47 10.08 -13.92 -19.10
N PRO A 48 9.94 -15.12 -19.70
CA PRO A 48 11.08 -15.82 -20.30
C PRO A 48 11.86 -14.91 -21.25
N SER A 49 11.14 -14.04 -21.96
CA SER A 49 11.73 -13.00 -22.82
C SER A 49 12.49 -11.94 -22.00
N ALA A 50 11.98 -11.50 -20.86
CA ALA A 50 12.68 -10.53 -20.00
C ALA A 50 13.94 -11.12 -19.35
N ALA A 51 13.95 -12.42 -19.01
CA ALA A 51 15.12 -13.09 -18.45
C ALA A 51 16.24 -13.28 -19.49
N MET A 52 15.88 -13.62 -20.73
CA MET A 52 16.84 -13.77 -21.84
C MET A 52 17.43 -12.44 -22.31
N HIS A 53 16.70 -11.35 -22.10
CA HIS A 53 17.07 -10.00 -22.50
C HIS A 53 17.23 -9.07 -21.28
N ALA A 54 17.75 -9.59 -20.16
CA ALA A 54 17.84 -8.85 -18.89
C ALA A 54 18.70 -7.57 -18.97
N GLU A 55 19.59 -7.51 -19.95
CA GLU A 55 20.50 -6.39 -20.24
C GLU A 55 20.00 -5.46 -21.36
N GLU A 56 18.90 -5.83 -22.02
CA GLU A 56 18.24 -5.03 -23.04
C GLU A 56 17.04 -4.29 -22.42
N GLN A 57 16.97 -2.97 -22.57
CA GLN A 57 15.82 -2.22 -22.09
C GLN A 57 14.61 -2.65 -22.92
N ALA A 58 13.62 -3.26 -22.28
CA ALA A 58 12.44 -3.77 -22.98
C ALA A 58 11.67 -2.60 -23.58
N GLU A 59 11.81 -2.36 -24.89
CA GLU A 59 11.21 -1.22 -25.57
C GLU A 59 9.68 -1.33 -25.69
N SER A 60 8.94 -0.84 -24.70
CA SER A 60 7.48 -0.77 -24.79
C SER A 60 7.06 0.34 -25.77
N ALA A 61 5.98 0.15 -26.52
CA ALA A 61 5.50 1.09 -27.55
C ALA A 61 5.23 2.54 -27.08
N ARG A 62 5.26 2.81 -25.77
CA ARG A 62 5.17 4.16 -25.17
C ARG A 62 6.53 4.79 -24.82
N GLN A 63 7.66 4.16 -25.17
CA GLN A 63 9.01 4.61 -24.77
C GLN A 63 9.60 5.78 -25.55
N GLY A 64 8.79 6.50 -26.32
CA GLY A 64 9.23 7.80 -26.84
C GLY A 64 9.35 8.88 -25.77
N GLU A 65 8.62 8.75 -24.65
CA GLU A 65 8.46 9.86 -23.70
C GLU A 65 8.53 9.37 -22.26
N THR A 66 9.72 9.50 -21.69
CA THR A 66 9.94 9.28 -20.26
C THR A 66 9.61 10.58 -19.52
N ASP A 67 8.48 10.60 -18.83
CA ASP A 67 7.97 11.80 -18.13
C ASP A 67 8.78 12.20 -16.89
N TRP A 68 9.57 11.26 -16.34
CA TRP A 68 10.43 11.55 -15.20
C TRP A 68 11.75 12.18 -15.65
N LYS A 69 12.08 13.36 -15.09
CA LYS A 69 13.35 14.07 -15.36
C LYS A 69 14.48 13.70 -14.39
N LEU A 70 14.18 12.89 -13.37
CA LEU A 70 15.11 12.61 -12.28
C LEU A 70 15.96 11.37 -12.59
N LYS A 71 17.28 11.55 -12.69
CA LYS A 71 18.21 10.42 -12.88
C LYS A 71 18.21 9.52 -11.65
N PRO A 72 18.35 8.19 -11.79
CA PRO A 72 18.54 7.29 -10.65
C PRO A 72 19.72 7.77 -9.78
N GLY A 73 19.48 7.94 -8.48
CA GLY A 73 20.45 8.52 -7.53
C GLY A 73 20.43 10.06 -7.43
N GLY A 74 19.55 10.74 -8.17
CA GLY A 74 19.35 12.18 -8.07
C GLY A 74 18.47 12.57 -6.88
N THR A 75 18.83 13.62 -6.15
CA THR A 75 17.97 14.24 -5.14
C THR A 75 16.91 15.09 -5.84
N ALA A 76 15.65 14.99 -5.44
CA ALA A 76 14.58 15.84 -5.97
C ALA A 76 14.91 17.34 -5.77
N PRO A 77 14.52 18.25 -6.69
CA PRO A 77 14.69 19.67 -6.46
C PRO A 77 13.79 20.12 -5.30
N ALA A 78 14.40 20.71 -4.27
CA ALA A 78 13.66 21.35 -3.18
C ALA A 78 12.89 22.56 -3.76
N GLY A 79 11.58 22.43 -3.95
CA GLY A 79 10.78 23.51 -4.50
C GLY A 79 9.40 23.13 -4.99
N SER A 80 8.55 22.62 -4.11
CA SER A 80 7.09 22.72 -4.30
C SER A 80 6.39 23.15 -3.01
N ASP A 81 6.98 24.11 -2.31
CA ASP A 81 6.30 24.92 -1.30
C ASP A 81 6.05 26.31 -1.91
N ALA A 82 4.91 26.49 -2.58
CA ALA A 82 4.34 27.82 -2.86
C ALA A 82 2.87 27.73 -3.32
N ALA A 83 2.03 26.99 -2.59
CA ALA A 83 0.59 27.27 -2.63
C ALA A 83 0.34 28.55 -1.84
N SER A 84 0.45 29.69 -2.52
CA SER A 84 0.09 31.01 -2.01
C SER A 84 -1.42 31.08 -1.78
N GLY A 85 -1.87 30.68 -0.60
CA GLY A 85 -3.20 30.97 -0.08
C GLY A 85 -3.26 32.40 0.44
N SER A 86 -3.51 33.36 -0.44
CA SER A 86 -3.87 34.73 -0.06
C SER A 86 -5.31 34.74 0.48
N GLY A 87 -5.46 34.60 1.80
CA GLY A 87 -6.70 34.83 2.53
C GLY A 87 -6.55 36.05 3.42
N THR A 88 -6.85 37.25 2.90
CA THR A 88 -6.94 38.47 3.72
C THR A 88 -8.23 38.44 4.55
N ASN A 89 -8.08 38.17 5.85
CA ASN A 89 -9.10 38.46 6.87
C ASN A 89 -8.85 39.88 7.40
N ALA A 90 -9.69 40.84 7.00
CA ALA A 90 -9.67 42.20 7.54
C ALA A 90 -10.76 42.33 8.61
N GLY A 91 -10.36 42.25 9.87
CA GLY A 91 -11.20 42.54 11.03
C GLY A 91 -10.40 43.22 12.12
N ARG A 92 -10.51 44.55 12.20
CA ARG A 92 -10.60 45.39 13.41
C ARG A 92 -10.48 46.87 13.06
#